data_AF-A0A439D0Q0-F1
#
_entry.id   AF-A0A439D0Q0-F1
#
_cell.length_a   1.000
_cell.length_b   1.000
_cell.length_c   1.000
_cell.angle_alpha   90.00
_cell.angle_beta   90.00
_cell.angle_gamma   90.00
#
_symmetry.space_group_name_H-M   'P 1'
#
loop_
_entity.id
_entity.type
_entity.pdbx_description
1 polymer ?
#
loop_
_entity_poly.entity_id
_entity_poly.type
_entity_poly.pdbx_seq_one_letter_code
_entity_poly.pdbx_strand_id
1 'polypeptide(L)'
;MQGAEMNPTLKKDVMKWLAWDNMGGGLLADYRLLPMGSRQEHLLSFLRRGEFPELTRWEDLGSGLFAGPQPRIAKVVSEALQNRQKKSAKDLISAVAPDSFRVDPSHEALAYYDRKTIEKLYPKITEGNSANRAQSLQSLNILINYHLHNTWQDLFSKGIAVLKPLPTHTTTLIQPAVELAKRLATCHDSPIPASCPPNLPKCSPCVSSYPMKISTPARYRNKTEIYTIGTVPHPYTLHLLDSFRDDIDVAYIRRETPRDHWLYRVFQELLGTGISASARVVTFKDTVAAEYATSRSLWLTDEEDAPLQDADWWFGFAVPSDVTDDGKSETPVPGPERRPKPIHDPADGPIPNDDELAREPGLVAKAREVGKSKLESEVRVREAAEAWNLADTEAWRFARAFLARSRVERQQWEKEESKYAGGAGRDTSDEQQSGRARWKDSER
;
A
#
# COMPACT_ATOMS: atom_id res chain seq x y z
N MET A 1 9.39 33.25 -30.93
CA MET A 1 10.56 33.18 -30.02
C MET A 1 11.84 33.17 -30.87
N GLN A 2 12.51 34.31 -31.04
CA GLN A 2 13.82 34.37 -31.70
C GLN A 2 14.94 34.31 -30.66
N GLY A 3 15.66 33.18 -30.68
CA GLY A 3 17.12 33.06 -30.51
C GLY A 3 17.84 33.85 -29.42
N ALA A 4 17.64 33.52 -28.15
CA ALA A 4 18.75 33.62 -27.19
C ALA A 4 19.44 32.24 -27.14
N GLU A 5 20.75 32.19 -27.35
CA GLU A 5 21.58 31.01 -27.08
C GLU A 5 21.54 30.70 -25.58
N MET A 6 20.51 29.98 -25.17
CA MET A 6 20.34 29.52 -23.81
C MET A 6 21.05 28.18 -23.66
N ASN A 7 21.73 27.97 -22.53
CA ASN A 7 22.38 26.70 -22.23
C ASN A 7 21.38 25.54 -22.43
N PRO A 8 21.72 24.46 -23.15
CA PRO A 8 20.81 23.33 -23.39
C PRO A 8 20.19 22.74 -22.11
N THR A 9 20.96 22.69 -21.02
CA THR A 9 20.49 22.21 -19.71
C THR A 9 19.45 23.15 -19.10
N LEU A 10 19.73 24.46 -19.14
CA LEU A 10 18.78 25.49 -18.70
C LEU A 10 17.52 25.48 -19.56
N LYS A 11 17.65 25.27 -20.88
CA LYS A 11 16.50 25.15 -21.80
C LYS A 11 15.61 23.98 -21.41
N LYS A 12 16.19 22.81 -21.11
CA LYS A 12 15.41 21.65 -20.66
C LYS A 12 14.69 21.93 -19.34
N ASP A 13 15.36 22.58 -18.40
CA ASP A 13 14.77 22.91 -17.10
C ASP A 13 13.64 23.95 -17.25
N VAL A 14 13.85 25.04 -17.99
CA VAL A 14 12.80 26.04 -18.26
C VAL A 14 11.59 25.40 -18.96
N MET A 15 11.78 24.46 -19.87
CA MET A 15 10.66 23.71 -20.49
C MET A 15 9.90 22.85 -19.48
N LYS A 16 10.59 22.23 -18.51
CA LYS A 16 9.94 21.49 -17.40
C LYS A 16 9.05 22.41 -16.57
N TRP A 17 9.54 23.61 -16.25
CA TRP A 17 8.77 24.60 -15.49
C TRP A 17 7.59 25.19 -16.28
N LEU A 18 7.76 25.44 -17.58
CA LEU A 18 6.66 25.85 -18.46
C LEU A 18 5.58 24.78 -18.56
N ALA A 19 5.96 23.50 -18.60
CA ALA A 19 5.00 22.40 -18.54
C ALA A 19 4.23 22.42 -17.21
N TRP A 20 4.92 22.63 -16.07
CA TRP A 20 4.28 22.75 -14.76
C TRP A 20 3.32 23.95 -14.66
N ASP A 21 3.71 25.09 -15.22
CA ASP A 21 2.85 26.28 -15.30
C ASP A 21 1.58 26.01 -16.13
N ASN A 22 1.71 25.32 -17.26
CA ASN A 22 0.57 24.91 -18.10
C ASN A 22 -0.36 23.91 -17.40
N MET A 23 0.13 23.15 -16.41
CA MET A 23 -0.68 22.23 -15.60
C MET A 23 -1.48 22.95 -14.49
N GLY A 24 -1.30 24.26 -14.30
CA GLY A 24 -2.07 25.03 -13.31
C GLY A 24 -1.46 25.06 -11.90
N GLY A 25 -0.18 24.68 -11.75
CA GLY A 25 0.52 24.65 -10.46
C GLY A 25 0.49 23.27 -9.79
N GLY A 26 0.51 23.23 -8.47
CA GLY A 26 0.51 21.98 -7.71
C GLY A 26 1.92 21.56 -7.29
N LEU A 27 2.32 20.34 -7.66
CA LEU A 27 3.63 19.76 -7.34
C LEU A 27 4.44 19.48 -8.60
N LEU A 28 5.74 19.79 -8.54
CA LEU A 28 6.72 19.36 -9.52
C LEU A 28 7.76 18.49 -8.82
N ALA A 29 7.68 17.18 -9.00
CA ALA A 29 8.56 16.20 -8.38
C ALA A 29 9.48 15.51 -9.40
N ASP A 30 10.70 15.17 -8.98
CA ASP A 30 11.55 14.20 -9.69
C ASP A 30 11.02 12.78 -9.39
N TYR A 31 10.99 11.91 -10.40
CA TYR A 31 10.50 10.54 -10.29
C TYR A 31 11.32 9.66 -9.31
N ARG A 32 12.51 10.12 -8.91
CA ARG A 32 13.39 9.48 -7.90
C ARG A 32 13.20 10.05 -6.50
N LEU A 33 12.21 10.91 -6.29
CA LEU A 33 11.81 11.39 -4.99
C LEU A 33 10.61 10.57 -4.49
N LEU A 34 10.81 9.81 -3.41
CA LEU A 34 9.82 8.87 -2.91
C LEU A 34 9.41 9.20 -1.47
N PRO A 35 8.12 9.10 -1.12
CA PRO A 35 7.67 9.24 0.25
C PRO A 35 8.06 8.01 1.07
N MET A 36 9.00 8.18 1.99
CA MET A 36 9.52 7.14 2.89
C MET A 36 9.39 7.59 4.36
N GLY A 37 8.22 8.16 4.69
CA GLY A 37 7.87 8.60 6.03
C GLY A 37 6.48 8.10 6.43
N SER A 38 6.12 8.26 7.71
CA SER A 38 4.77 7.91 8.15
C SER A 38 3.72 8.78 7.42
N ARG A 39 2.55 8.22 7.13
CA ARG A 39 1.49 8.99 6.44
C ARG A 39 1.10 10.26 7.19
N GLN A 40 1.19 10.27 8.52
CA GLN A 40 0.83 11.40 9.36
C GLN A 40 1.94 12.46 9.50
N GLU A 41 3.08 12.24 8.85
CA GLU A 41 4.17 13.22 8.85
C GLU A 41 3.68 14.56 8.24
N HIS A 42 4.15 15.67 8.80
CA HIS A 42 3.63 17.01 8.53
C HIS A 42 3.80 17.43 7.07
N LEU A 43 4.97 17.18 6.47
CA LEU A 43 5.22 17.45 5.07
C LEU A 43 4.30 16.60 4.17
N LEU A 44 4.22 15.29 4.39
CA LEU A 44 3.36 14.43 3.57
C LEU A 44 1.88 14.83 3.70
N SER A 45 1.45 15.23 4.89
CA SER A 45 0.10 15.73 5.12
C SER A 45 -0.14 17.07 4.42
N PHE A 46 0.84 17.97 4.40
CA PHE A 46 0.78 19.22 3.64
C PHE A 46 0.67 18.97 2.14
N LEU A 47 1.48 18.07 1.59
CA LEU A 47 1.46 17.74 0.16
C LEU A 47 0.10 17.14 -0.27
N ARG A 48 -0.51 16.28 0.56
CA ARG A 48 -1.82 15.68 0.27
C ARG A 48 -2.97 16.67 0.30
N ARG A 49 -2.89 17.75 1.09
CA ARG A 49 -3.92 18.81 1.09
C ARG A 49 -4.05 19.48 -0.27
N GLY A 50 -2.97 19.53 -1.07
CA GLY A 50 -2.98 20.12 -2.40
C GLY A 50 -3.07 21.65 -2.40
N GLU A 51 -2.95 22.30 -1.24
CA GLU A 51 -3.04 23.76 -1.09
C GLU A 51 -1.64 24.37 -0.94
N PHE A 52 -1.16 25.02 -2.00
CA PHE A 52 0.18 25.59 -2.05
C PHE A 52 0.11 27.12 -2.20
N PRO A 53 0.16 27.89 -1.10
CA PRO A 53 0.02 29.35 -1.14
C PRO A 53 1.27 30.07 -1.69
N GLU A 54 2.44 29.46 -1.55
CA GLU A 54 3.72 30.02 -1.92
C GLU A 54 4.52 29.06 -2.77
N LEU A 55 5.42 29.59 -3.59
CA LEU A 55 6.37 28.78 -4.33
C LEU A 55 7.47 28.30 -3.39
N THR A 56 7.37 27.03 -3.00
CA THR A 56 8.18 26.39 -1.98
C THR A 56 9.13 25.38 -2.62
N ARG A 57 10.36 25.37 -2.13
CA ARG A 57 11.34 24.31 -2.33
C ARG A 57 11.84 23.82 -0.98
N TRP A 58 12.43 22.64 -0.96
CA TRP A 58 12.95 22.04 0.25
C TRP A 58 14.47 22.07 0.28
N GLU A 59 15.02 22.25 1.48
CA GLU A 59 16.47 22.17 1.70
C GLU A 59 16.98 20.77 1.33
N ASP A 60 18.22 20.70 0.84
CA ASP A 60 18.92 19.47 0.41
C ASP A 60 18.25 18.60 -0.66
N LEU A 61 17.03 18.93 -1.11
CA LEU A 61 16.36 18.24 -2.23
C LEU A 61 16.69 18.83 -3.60
N GLY A 62 17.39 19.96 -3.67
CA GLY A 62 17.78 20.59 -4.94
C GLY A 62 16.57 20.85 -5.86
N SER A 63 16.53 20.20 -7.03
CA SER A 63 15.41 20.25 -7.98
C SER A 63 14.43 19.07 -7.87
N GLY A 64 14.51 18.33 -6.76
CA GLY A 64 13.71 17.12 -6.51
C GLY A 64 12.24 17.41 -6.23
N LEU A 65 11.92 18.51 -5.54
CA LEU A 65 10.53 18.89 -5.23
C LEU A 65 10.32 20.40 -5.25
N PHE A 66 9.26 20.81 -5.92
CA PHE A 66 8.69 22.15 -5.81
C PHE A 66 7.18 22.05 -5.60
N ALA A 67 6.62 23.01 -4.87
CA ALA A 67 5.20 23.18 -4.70
C ALA A 67 4.82 24.64 -4.88
N GLY A 68 3.71 24.95 -5.54
CA GLY A 68 3.31 26.34 -5.67
C GLY A 68 2.09 26.58 -6.55
N PRO A 69 1.51 27.79 -6.46
CA PRO A 69 0.38 28.18 -7.28
C PRO A 69 0.87 28.73 -8.63
N GLN A 70 0.08 28.52 -9.68
CA GLN A 70 0.39 28.95 -11.06
C GLN A 70 0.93 30.39 -11.17
N PRO A 71 0.33 31.43 -10.53
CA PRO A 71 0.78 32.81 -10.72
C PRO A 71 2.23 33.05 -10.25
N ARG A 72 2.68 32.32 -9.23
CA ARG A 72 4.06 32.41 -8.72
C ARG A 72 5.03 31.70 -9.67
N ILE A 73 4.62 30.56 -10.23
CA ILE A 73 5.41 29.80 -11.21
C ILE A 73 5.62 30.63 -12.48
N ALA A 74 4.54 31.18 -13.06
CA ALA A 74 4.61 32.03 -14.24
C ALA A 74 5.54 33.25 -14.06
N LYS A 75 5.54 33.85 -12.86
CA LYS A 75 6.44 34.96 -12.52
C LYS A 75 7.91 34.54 -12.56
N VAL A 76 8.24 33.42 -11.93
CA VAL A 76 9.62 32.90 -11.87
C VAL A 76 10.11 32.47 -13.26
N VAL A 77 9.25 31.82 -14.06
CA VAL A 77 9.60 31.45 -15.43
C VAL A 77 9.86 32.69 -16.29
N SER A 78 9.01 33.73 -16.15
CA SER A 78 9.18 34.99 -16.86
C SER A 78 10.49 35.68 -16.47
N GLU A 79 10.82 35.70 -15.19
CA GLU A 79 12.09 36.26 -14.70
C GLU A 79 13.30 35.51 -15.26
N ALA A 80 13.27 34.17 -15.26
CA ALA A 80 14.35 33.35 -15.82
C ALA A 80 14.57 33.63 -17.31
N LEU A 81 13.50 33.84 -18.09
CA LEU A 81 13.56 34.19 -19.51
C LEU A 81 14.05 35.63 -19.77
N GLN A 82 13.76 36.56 -18.85
CA GLN A 82 14.15 37.96 -18.95
C GLN A 82 15.59 38.22 -18.49
N ASN A 83 16.13 37.36 -17.61
CA ASN A 83 17.51 37.45 -17.11
C ASN A 83 18.57 37.05 -18.16
N ARG A 84 18.71 37.92 -19.18
CA ARG A 84 19.69 37.79 -20.29
C ARG A 84 21.15 37.73 -19.82
N GLN A 85 21.45 38.16 -18.60
CA GLN A 85 22.82 38.24 -18.08
C GLN A 85 23.35 36.92 -17.49
N LYS A 86 22.50 35.93 -17.22
CA LYS A 86 22.94 34.64 -16.65
C LYS A 86 23.14 33.56 -17.72
N LYS A 87 23.94 33.86 -18.75
CA LYS A 87 24.33 32.87 -19.78
C LYS A 87 25.02 31.62 -19.19
N SER A 88 25.57 31.73 -17.98
CA SER A 88 26.22 30.64 -17.24
C SER A 88 25.29 29.83 -16.32
N ALA A 89 24.03 30.23 -16.13
CA ALA A 89 23.08 29.48 -15.31
C ALA A 89 22.81 28.10 -15.93
N LYS A 90 22.82 27.07 -15.08
CA LYS A 90 22.61 25.68 -15.49
C LYS A 90 21.17 25.20 -15.23
N ASP A 91 20.46 25.88 -14.35
CA ASP A 91 19.11 25.57 -13.90
C ASP A 91 18.34 26.87 -13.60
N LEU A 92 17.01 26.75 -13.46
CA LEU A 92 16.12 27.87 -13.23
C LEU A 92 16.32 28.49 -11.84
N ILE A 93 16.68 27.67 -10.83
CA ILE A 93 17.00 28.17 -9.48
C ILE A 93 18.14 29.19 -9.53
N SER A 94 19.24 28.86 -10.23
CA SER A 94 20.38 29.77 -10.39
C SER A 94 20.08 30.94 -11.33
N ALA A 95 19.06 30.84 -12.18
CA ALA A 95 18.63 31.88 -13.12
C ALA A 95 17.81 33.02 -12.46
N VAL A 96 17.19 32.80 -11.30
CA VAL A 96 16.30 33.79 -10.64
C VAL A 96 16.90 34.34 -9.34
N ALA A 97 16.21 35.29 -8.70
CA ALA A 97 16.60 35.84 -7.41
C ALA A 97 16.39 34.81 -6.26
N PRO A 98 17.26 34.74 -5.24
CA PRO A 98 17.17 33.74 -4.16
C PRO A 98 15.87 33.78 -3.35
N ASP A 99 15.24 34.95 -3.24
CA ASP A 99 13.97 35.21 -2.55
C ASP A 99 12.73 34.84 -3.38
N SER A 100 12.92 34.32 -4.60
CA SER A 100 11.84 33.79 -5.43
C SER A 100 11.18 32.54 -4.84
N PHE A 101 11.84 31.88 -3.89
CA PHE A 101 11.41 30.63 -3.28
C PHE A 101 11.35 30.76 -1.75
N ARG A 102 10.28 30.23 -1.15
CA ARG A 102 10.34 29.81 0.25
C ARG A 102 11.16 28.52 0.33
N VAL A 103 12.15 28.47 1.21
CA VAL A 103 12.93 27.27 1.47
C VAL A 103 12.46 26.66 2.79
N ASP A 104 11.94 25.45 2.73
CA ASP A 104 11.48 24.70 3.90
C ASP A 104 12.55 23.66 4.30
N PRO A 105 13.02 23.64 5.56
CA PRO A 105 14.01 22.67 6.00
C PRO A 105 13.45 21.26 6.23
N SER A 106 12.13 21.10 6.40
CA SER A 106 11.56 19.79 6.73
C SER A 106 11.39 18.93 5.48
N HIS A 107 12.28 17.97 5.27
CA HIS A 107 12.30 17.05 4.14
C HIS A 107 12.51 15.58 4.55
N GLU A 108 12.47 15.27 5.85
CA GLU A 108 12.86 13.98 6.42
C GLU A 108 11.95 12.83 5.95
N ALA A 109 10.74 13.13 5.52
CA ALA A 109 9.78 12.16 5.02
C ALA A 109 10.03 11.72 3.57
N LEU A 110 10.97 12.36 2.86
CA LEU A 110 11.19 12.16 1.44
C LEU A 110 12.60 11.64 1.18
N ALA A 111 12.69 10.49 0.53
CA ALA A 111 13.93 9.93 0.04
C ALA A 111 14.21 10.42 -1.38
N TYR A 112 15.32 11.13 -1.60
CA TYR A 112 15.72 11.54 -2.93
C TYR A 112 16.95 10.78 -3.43
N TYR A 113 16.76 9.97 -4.49
CA TYR A 113 17.84 9.23 -5.15
C TYR A 113 18.44 10.07 -6.29
N ASP A 114 18.90 11.26 -5.94
CA ASP A 114 19.61 12.13 -6.87
C ASP A 114 20.99 11.53 -7.22
N ARG A 115 21.62 12.05 -8.28
CA ARG A 115 22.88 11.47 -8.75
C ARG A 115 23.99 11.54 -7.69
N LYS A 116 24.06 12.66 -6.95
CA LYS A 116 25.07 12.84 -5.90
C LYS A 116 24.88 11.84 -4.76
N THR A 117 23.62 11.62 -4.37
CA THR A 117 23.25 10.67 -3.33
C THR A 117 23.56 9.24 -3.75
N ILE A 118 23.27 8.87 -5.00
CA ILE A 118 23.59 7.54 -5.53
C ILE A 118 25.11 7.32 -5.55
N GLU A 119 25.88 8.25 -6.11
CA GLU A 119 27.35 8.16 -6.18
C GLU A 119 27.99 8.06 -4.78
N LYS A 120 27.40 8.73 -3.77
CA LYS A 120 27.92 8.77 -2.41
C LYS A 120 27.50 7.57 -1.55
N LEU A 121 26.22 7.21 -1.56
CA LEU A 121 25.65 6.22 -0.62
C LEU A 121 25.52 4.83 -1.23
N TYR A 122 25.39 4.73 -2.56
CA TYR A 122 25.15 3.47 -3.26
C TYR A 122 26.13 3.27 -4.42
N PRO A 123 27.46 3.36 -4.18
CA PRO A 123 28.45 3.32 -5.25
C PRO A 123 28.39 2.03 -6.08
N LYS A 124 27.97 0.90 -5.49
CA LYS A 124 27.78 -0.39 -6.18
C LYS A 124 26.73 -0.36 -7.30
N ILE A 125 25.83 0.62 -7.32
CA ILE A 125 24.85 0.79 -8.42
C ILE A 125 25.52 1.43 -9.65
N THR A 126 26.53 2.27 -9.41
CA THR A 126 27.28 3.01 -10.43
C THR A 126 28.59 2.32 -10.84
N GLU A 127 29.20 1.57 -9.93
CA GLU A 127 30.43 0.80 -10.15
C GLU A 127 30.13 -0.47 -10.93
N GLY A 128 30.91 -0.76 -11.98
CA GLY A 128 30.73 -1.94 -12.85
C GLY A 128 29.72 -1.77 -14.00
N ASN A 129 28.83 -0.79 -13.92
CA ASN A 129 27.78 -0.53 -14.91
C ASN A 129 27.96 0.79 -15.69
N SER A 130 29.12 1.46 -15.58
CA SER A 130 29.42 2.65 -16.40
C SER A 130 29.36 2.38 -17.91
N ALA A 131 29.46 1.10 -18.32
CA ALA A 131 29.27 0.64 -19.69
C ALA A 131 27.80 0.36 -20.08
N ASN A 132 26.86 0.19 -19.12
CA ASN A 132 25.46 -0.12 -19.40
C ASN A 132 24.49 0.62 -18.47
N ARG A 133 24.07 1.82 -18.90
CA ARG A 133 23.12 2.69 -18.19
C ARG A 133 21.80 1.99 -17.83
N ALA A 134 21.29 1.10 -18.69
CA ALA A 134 20.03 0.41 -18.45
C ALA A 134 20.12 -0.51 -17.21
N GLN A 135 21.22 -1.24 -17.07
CA GLN A 135 21.45 -2.12 -15.91
C GLN A 135 21.56 -1.33 -14.61
N SER A 136 22.26 -0.19 -14.60
CA SER A 136 22.29 0.70 -13.42
C SER A 136 20.89 1.17 -13.01
N LEU A 137 20.05 1.56 -13.97
CA LEU A 137 18.68 2.01 -13.69
C LEU A 137 17.80 0.88 -13.16
N GLN A 138 17.93 -0.33 -13.73
CA GLN A 138 17.22 -1.51 -13.25
C GLN A 138 17.63 -1.86 -11.81
N SER A 139 18.92 -1.88 -11.50
CA SER A 139 19.42 -2.12 -10.14
C SER A 139 18.98 -1.02 -9.17
N LEU A 140 18.96 0.24 -9.59
CA LEU A 140 18.45 1.34 -8.78
C LEU A 140 16.96 1.14 -8.46
N ASN A 141 16.16 0.72 -9.43
CA ASN A 141 14.75 0.45 -9.20
C ASN A 141 14.51 -0.68 -8.18
N ILE A 142 15.25 -1.78 -8.30
CA ILE A 142 15.20 -2.88 -7.32
C ILE A 142 15.56 -2.36 -5.92
N LEU A 143 16.61 -1.53 -5.82
CA LEU A 143 17.03 -0.91 -4.57
C LEU A 143 15.96 0.02 -3.97
N ILE A 144 15.34 0.88 -4.79
CA ILE A 144 14.28 1.80 -4.35
C ILE A 144 13.07 1.00 -3.85
N ASN A 145 12.67 -0.05 -4.58
CA ASN A 145 11.55 -0.91 -4.16
C ASN A 145 11.84 -1.61 -2.83
N TYR A 146 13.06 -2.15 -2.67
CA TYR A 146 13.53 -2.72 -1.41
C TYR A 146 13.45 -1.70 -0.26
N HIS A 147 13.95 -0.48 -0.48
CA HIS A 147 13.89 0.58 0.52
C HIS A 147 12.46 1.02 0.89
N LEU A 148 11.54 1.05 -0.07
CA LEU A 148 10.12 1.34 0.19
C LEU A 148 9.49 0.27 1.07
N HIS A 149 9.71 -1.01 0.71
CA HIS A 149 9.21 -2.14 1.47
C HIS A 149 9.83 -2.20 2.87
N ASN A 150 11.14 -2.00 3.00
CA ASN A 150 11.83 -1.97 4.29
C ASN A 150 11.33 -0.83 5.18
N THR A 151 11.08 0.35 4.60
CA THR A 151 10.51 1.49 5.34
C THR A 151 9.11 1.16 5.85
N TRP A 152 8.28 0.51 5.02
CA TRP A 152 6.97 0.02 5.46
C TRP A 152 7.11 -0.97 6.62
N GLN A 153 8.08 -1.89 6.54
CA GLN A 153 8.30 -2.85 7.61
C GLN A 153 8.76 -2.19 8.93
N ASP A 154 9.67 -1.21 8.85
CA ASP A 154 10.15 -0.43 10.00
C ASP A 154 9.02 0.39 10.66
N LEU A 155 8.08 0.92 9.87
CA LEU A 155 6.89 1.61 10.39
C LEU A 155 5.98 0.68 11.20
N PHE A 156 5.91 -0.60 10.84
CA PHE A 156 5.11 -1.62 11.52
C PHE A 156 5.98 -2.62 12.28
N SER A 157 6.90 -2.09 13.10
CA SER A 157 7.90 -2.86 13.86
C SER A 157 7.33 -3.92 14.82
N LYS A 158 6.05 -3.83 15.22
CA LYS A 158 5.38 -4.87 16.02
C LYS A 158 4.68 -5.94 15.19
N GLY A 159 4.66 -5.77 13.87
CA GLY A 159 4.25 -6.77 12.90
C GLY A 159 2.86 -6.57 12.30
N ILE A 160 2.31 -7.66 11.77
CA ILE A 160 1.02 -7.70 11.08
C ILE A 160 0.02 -8.46 11.93
N ALA A 161 -1.16 -7.87 12.14
CA ALA A 161 -2.30 -8.52 12.78
C ALA A 161 -3.34 -8.87 11.71
N VAL A 162 -3.53 -10.16 11.46
CA VAL A 162 -4.59 -10.67 10.59
C VAL A 162 -5.80 -11.04 11.44
N LEU A 163 -6.87 -10.26 11.40
CA LEU A 163 -7.98 -10.43 12.33
C LEU A 163 -8.70 -11.77 12.12
N LYS A 164 -8.86 -12.54 13.21
CA LYS A 164 -9.65 -13.78 13.26
C LYS A 164 -10.73 -13.71 14.36
N PRO A 165 -11.80 -12.91 14.20
CA PRO A 165 -12.71 -12.59 15.31
C PRO A 165 -13.48 -13.79 15.88
N LEU A 166 -13.74 -14.79 15.03
CA LEU A 166 -14.39 -16.04 15.36
C LEU A 166 -13.42 -17.18 15.05
N PRO A 167 -12.51 -17.54 15.97
CA PRO A 167 -11.39 -18.40 15.61
C PRO A 167 -11.78 -19.85 15.28
N THR A 168 -12.99 -20.26 15.64
CA THR A 168 -13.56 -21.57 15.30
C THR A 168 -14.12 -21.54 13.88
N HIS A 169 -13.70 -22.48 13.04
CA HIS A 169 -14.19 -22.70 11.66
C HIS A 169 -14.01 -21.55 10.64
N THR A 170 -13.26 -20.48 10.95
CA THR A 170 -13.01 -19.38 10.00
C THR A 170 -11.56 -19.27 9.54
N THR A 171 -10.81 -20.37 9.58
CA THR A 171 -9.39 -20.37 9.19
C THR A 171 -9.22 -20.15 7.70
N THR A 172 -10.00 -20.86 6.88
CA THR A 172 -10.02 -20.69 5.41
C THR A 172 -10.52 -19.31 5.02
N LEU A 173 -11.46 -18.73 5.78
CA LEU A 173 -11.98 -17.39 5.51
C LEU A 173 -10.88 -16.31 5.50
N ILE A 174 -9.94 -16.39 6.45
CA ILE A 174 -8.86 -15.40 6.59
C ILE A 174 -7.58 -15.79 5.82
N GLN A 175 -7.54 -16.97 5.22
CA GLN A 175 -6.35 -17.50 4.56
C GLN A 175 -5.74 -16.52 3.54
N PRO A 176 -6.52 -15.85 2.67
CA PRO A 176 -5.93 -14.91 1.72
C PRO A 176 -5.28 -13.68 2.39
N ALA A 177 -5.83 -13.24 3.53
CA ALA A 177 -5.22 -12.18 4.34
C ALA A 177 -3.91 -12.64 4.99
N VAL A 178 -3.85 -13.90 5.44
CA VAL A 178 -2.64 -14.52 5.98
C VAL A 178 -1.56 -14.66 4.90
N GLU A 179 -1.93 -15.07 3.69
CA GLU A 179 -1.00 -15.19 2.56
C GLU A 179 -0.41 -13.83 2.18
N LEU A 180 -1.25 -12.78 2.12
CA LEU A 180 -0.77 -11.41 1.90
C LEU A 180 0.17 -10.96 3.03
N ALA A 181 -0.16 -11.24 4.29
CA ALA A 181 0.71 -10.92 5.42
C ALA A 181 2.08 -11.61 5.31
N LYS A 182 2.10 -12.89 4.92
CA LYS A 182 3.35 -13.64 4.69
C LYS A 182 4.20 -12.99 3.61
N ARG A 183 3.60 -12.64 2.46
CA ARG A 183 4.29 -11.93 1.36
C ARG A 183 4.87 -10.58 1.80
N LEU A 184 4.14 -9.83 2.61
CA LEU A 184 4.59 -8.54 3.16
C LEU A 184 5.72 -8.69 4.21
N ALA A 185 5.74 -9.80 4.94
CA ALA A 185 6.78 -10.11 5.93
C ALA A 185 8.07 -10.64 5.28
N THR A 186 8.01 -11.15 4.05
CA THR A 186 9.17 -11.64 3.30
C THR A 186 10.12 -10.49 2.93
N CYS A 187 11.43 -10.68 3.11
CA CYS A 187 12.43 -9.72 2.65
C CYS A 187 12.59 -9.78 1.13
N HIS A 188 12.56 -8.62 0.47
CA HIS A 188 12.82 -8.53 -0.96
C HIS A 188 14.32 -8.62 -1.27
N ASP A 189 14.67 -9.17 -2.43
CA ASP A 189 16.05 -9.16 -2.93
C ASP A 189 16.52 -7.72 -3.19
N SER A 190 17.78 -7.44 -2.85
CA SER A 190 18.39 -6.13 -3.07
C SER A 190 19.83 -6.28 -3.57
N PRO A 191 20.28 -5.43 -4.51
CA PRO A 191 21.70 -5.38 -4.90
C PRO A 191 22.61 -4.97 -3.73
N ILE A 192 22.06 -4.31 -2.70
CA ILE A 192 22.78 -3.90 -1.51
C ILE A 192 21.91 -4.20 -0.26
N PRO A 193 21.85 -5.46 0.21
CA PRO A 193 20.91 -5.88 1.25
C PRO A 193 21.02 -5.16 2.60
N ALA A 194 22.18 -4.58 2.92
CA ALA A 194 22.40 -3.85 4.18
C ALA A 194 22.30 -2.33 4.04
N SER A 195 21.71 -1.84 2.95
CA SER A 195 21.56 -0.41 2.71
C SER A 195 20.24 0.15 3.23
N CYS A 196 20.27 1.43 3.57
CA CYS A 196 19.13 2.18 4.05
C CYS A 196 18.75 3.30 3.07
N PRO A 197 17.49 3.76 3.07
CA PRO A 197 17.07 4.94 2.34
C PRO A 197 17.90 6.19 2.69
N PRO A 198 18.06 7.16 1.76
CA PRO A 198 18.89 8.33 1.98
C PRO A 198 18.35 9.27 3.08
N ASN A 199 17.04 9.29 3.30
CA ASN A 199 16.40 10.06 4.38
C ASN A 199 16.37 9.32 5.73
N LEU A 200 16.66 8.01 5.75
CA LEU A 200 16.59 7.16 6.95
C LEU A 200 17.91 6.37 7.13
N PRO A 201 19.04 7.04 7.42
CA PRO A 201 20.35 6.37 7.52
C PRO A 201 20.47 5.36 8.67
N LYS A 202 19.50 5.33 9.60
CA LYS A 202 19.44 4.41 10.75
C LYS A 202 18.28 3.41 10.64
N CYS A 203 17.91 3.02 9.42
CA CYS A 203 16.90 1.99 9.19
C CYS A 203 17.34 0.63 9.75
N SER A 204 16.40 -0.30 9.90
CA SER A 204 16.71 -1.70 10.19
C SER A 204 16.55 -2.52 8.90
N PRO A 205 17.64 -2.93 8.22
CA PRO A 205 17.52 -3.73 7.02
C PRO A 205 16.78 -5.04 7.29
N CYS A 206 15.92 -5.45 6.37
CA CYS A 206 15.15 -6.68 6.48
C CYS A 206 16.10 -7.90 6.53
N VAL A 207 15.92 -8.74 7.54
CA VAL A 207 16.70 -9.97 7.73
C VAL A 207 15.76 -11.16 7.73
N SER A 208 15.91 -12.07 6.76
CA SER A 208 15.03 -13.24 6.62
C SER A 208 15.04 -14.16 7.84
N SER A 209 16.14 -14.17 8.63
CA SER A 209 16.22 -14.96 9.87
C SER A 209 15.38 -14.39 11.03
N TYR A 210 14.95 -13.13 10.94
CA TYR A 210 14.07 -12.47 11.90
C TYR A 210 12.88 -11.85 11.15
N PRO A 211 11.98 -12.68 10.58
CA PRO A 211 10.86 -12.18 9.82
C PRO A 211 9.91 -11.40 10.72
N MET A 212 9.19 -10.45 10.11
CA MET A 212 8.16 -9.68 10.80
C MET A 212 7.12 -10.61 11.45
N LYS A 213 6.75 -10.34 12.72
CA LYS A 213 5.74 -11.13 13.43
C LYS A 213 4.39 -11.03 12.71
N ILE A 214 3.78 -12.17 12.40
CA ILE A 214 2.38 -12.26 11.99
C ILE A 214 1.61 -12.87 13.15
N SER A 215 0.47 -12.27 13.51
CA SER A 215 -0.44 -12.77 14.55
C SER A 215 -1.86 -12.80 14.02
N THR A 216 -2.72 -13.61 14.63
CA THR A 216 -4.12 -13.76 14.24
C THR A 216 -5.11 -13.41 15.36
N PRO A 217 -5.06 -12.17 15.91
CA PRO A 217 -5.88 -11.82 17.05
C PRO A 217 -7.37 -11.73 16.70
N ALA A 218 -8.22 -12.06 17.67
CA ALA A 218 -9.67 -11.96 17.50
C ALA A 218 -10.21 -10.52 17.48
N ARG A 219 -9.44 -9.56 17.97
CA ARG A 219 -9.93 -8.20 18.22
C ARG A 219 -9.04 -7.16 17.58
N TYR A 220 -9.66 -6.10 17.07
CA TYR A 220 -8.96 -4.96 16.52
C TYR A 220 -8.31 -4.13 17.63
N ARG A 221 -7.06 -3.71 17.37
CA ARG A 221 -6.29 -2.82 18.25
C ARG A 221 -5.77 -1.64 17.45
N ASN A 222 -6.14 -0.44 17.84
CA ASN A 222 -5.65 0.78 17.21
C ASN A 222 -4.23 1.11 17.71
N LYS A 223 -3.22 0.43 17.16
CA LYS A 223 -1.80 0.65 17.47
C LYS A 223 -1.06 1.10 16.21
N THR A 224 -0.17 2.08 16.37
CA THR A 224 0.56 2.70 15.26
C THR A 224 1.61 1.78 14.63
N GLU A 225 2.18 0.88 15.44
CA GLU A 225 3.30 -0.01 15.06
C GLU A 225 2.84 -1.37 14.53
N ILE A 226 1.51 -1.59 14.39
CA ILE A 226 0.94 -2.84 13.89
C ILE A 226 0.12 -2.54 12.64
N TYR A 227 0.38 -3.25 11.55
CA TYR A 227 -0.48 -3.22 10.38
C TYR A 227 -1.61 -4.23 10.53
N THR A 228 -2.86 -3.81 10.33
CA THR A 228 -4.03 -4.70 10.49
C THR A 228 -4.57 -5.14 9.13
N ILE A 229 -4.75 -6.44 8.92
CA ILE A 229 -5.49 -6.97 7.77
C ILE A 229 -6.75 -7.66 8.30
N GLY A 230 -7.93 -7.16 7.93
CA GLY A 230 -9.21 -7.77 8.28
C GLY A 230 -9.88 -8.41 7.08
N THR A 231 -10.59 -9.52 7.28
CA THR A 231 -11.52 -10.07 6.28
C THR A 231 -12.93 -9.90 6.80
N VAL A 232 -13.74 -9.17 6.05
CA VAL A 232 -15.15 -8.90 6.34
C VAL A 232 -15.98 -9.95 5.59
N PRO A 233 -16.55 -10.95 6.29
CA PRO A 233 -17.38 -11.96 5.64
C PRO A 233 -18.75 -11.39 5.28
N HIS A 234 -19.35 -11.91 4.21
CA HIS A 234 -20.79 -11.80 4.04
C HIS A 234 -21.50 -12.53 5.21
N PRO A 235 -22.59 -11.99 5.80
CA PRO A 235 -23.24 -12.62 6.95
C PRO A 235 -23.67 -14.06 6.71
N TYR A 236 -24.14 -14.40 5.51
CA TYR A 236 -24.47 -15.78 5.15
C TYR A 236 -23.25 -16.72 5.22
N THR A 237 -22.10 -16.31 4.67
CA THR A 237 -20.84 -17.06 4.75
C THR A 237 -20.44 -17.30 6.21
N LEU A 238 -20.56 -16.26 7.03
CA LEU A 238 -20.22 -16.34 8.45
C LEU A 238 -21.10 -17.36 9.19
N HIS A 239 -22.41 -17.37 8.94
CA HIS A 239 -23.32 -18.33 9.57
C HIS A 239 -23.04 -19.77 9.17
N LEU A 240 -22.71 -20.03 7.89
CA LEU A 240 -22.32 -21.37 7.43
C LEU A 240 -21.07 -21.88 8.16
N LEU A 241 -20.06 -21.02 8.31
CA LEU A 241 -18.82 -21.37 8.98
C LEU A 241 -19.01 -21.53 10.50
N ASP A 242 -19.60 -20.55 11.17
CA ASP A 242 -19.78 -20.54 12.63
C ASP A 242 -20.63 -21.74 13.11
N SER A 243 -21.69 -22.07 12.36
CA SER A 243 -22.52 -23.25 12.65
C SER A 243 -21.93 -24.57 12.14
N PHE A 244 -20.92 -24.52 11.26
CA PHE A 244 -20.33 -25.66 10.56
C PHE A 244 -21.34 -26.52 9.77
N ARG A 245 -22.36 -25.84 9.23
CA ARG A 245 -23.47 -26.42 8.47
C ARG A 245 -23.48 -25.93 7.04
N ASP A 246 -24.04 -26.74 6.15
CA ASP A 246 -24.25 -26.39 4.76
C ASP A 246 -25.74 -26.18 4.42
N ASP A 247 -26.65 -26.44 5.37
CA ASP A 247 -28.10 -26.50 5.20
C ASP A 247 -28.85 -25.43 6.03
N ILE A 248 -28.41 -24.17 5.98
CA ILE A 248 -29.03 -23.08 6.75
C ILE A 248 -30.30 -22.56 6.06
N ASP A 249 -31.38 -22.43 6.84
CA ASP A 249 -32.63 -21.79 6.43
C ASP A 249 -32.91 -20.47 7.20
N VAL A 250 -33.99 -19.79 6.81
CA VAL A 250 -34.40 -18.52 7.44
C VAL A 250 -34.77 -18.70 8.92
N ALA A 251 -35.31 -19.86 9.31
CA ALA A 251 -35.72 -20.12 10.68
C ALA A 251 -34.49 -20.26 11.58
N TYR A 252 -33.46 -20.97 11.12
CA TYR A 252 -32.18 -21.13 11.79
C TYR A 252 -31.51 -19.77 12.02
N ILE A 253 -31.39 -18.94 10.97
CA ILE A 253 -30.79 -17.60 11.09
C ILE A 253 -31.47 -16.80 12.20
N ARG A 254 -32.80 -16.75 12.22
CA ARG A 254 -33.54 -15.91 13.17
C ARG A 254 -33.57 -16.43 14.60
N ARG A 255 -33.40 -17.73 14.81
CA ARG A 255 -33.61 -18.39 16.12
C ARG A 255 -32.32 -18.84 16.78
N GLU A 256 -31.34 -19.25 15.99
CA GLU A 256 -30.13 -19.93 16.46
C GLU A 256 -28.85 -19.09 16.27
N THR A 257 -28.92 -17.95 15.57
CA THR A 257 -27.72 -17.13 15.31
C THR A 257 -27.74 -15.79 16.06
N PRO A 258 -26.59 -15.35 16.62
CA PRO A 258 -26.45 -14.02 17.17
C PRO A 258 -26.48 -12.95 16.07
N ARG A 259 -27.06 -11.78 16.37
CA ARG A 259 -27.05 -10.63 15.46
C ARG A 259 -25.71 -9.90 15.51
N ASP A 260 -25.24 -9.46 14.35
CA ASP A 260 -24.10 -8.55 14.16
C ASP A 260 -22.84 -9.01 14.92
N HIS A 261 -22.62 -10.34 14.91
CA HIS A 261 -21.64 -10.96 15.79
C HIS A 261 -20.20 -10.62 15.38
N TRP A 262 -19.95 -10.43 14.09
CA TRP A 262 -18.60 -10.15 13.60
C TRP A 262 -18.12 -8.78 14.06
N LEU A 263 -18.88 -7.71 13.82
CA LEU A 263 -18.54 -6.36 14.30
C LEU A 263 -18.45 -6.28 15.82
N TYR A 264 -19.35 -6.99 16.51
CA TYR A 264 -19.29 -7.09 17.96
C TYR A 264 -17.93 -7.62 18.42
N ARG A 265 -17.49 -8.76 17.86
CA ARG A 265 -16.21 -9.39 18.21
C ARG A 265 -15.00 -8.52 17.86
N VAL A 266 -14.97 -7.98 16.64
CA VAL A 266 -13.86 -7.13 16.15
C VAL A 266 -13.61 -5.94 17.09
N PHE A 267 -14.67 -5.23 17.47
CA PHE A 267 -14.56 -4.00 18.26
C PHE A 267 -14.87 -4.19 19.76
N GLN A 268 -14.93 -5.43 20.24
CA GLN A 268 -15.27 -5.71 21.64
C GLN A 268 -14.27 -5.07 22.62
N GLU A 269 -12.98 -5.10 22.30
CA GLU A 269 -11.91 -4.53 23.14
C GLU A 269 -11.91 -2.99 23.07
N LEU A 270 -12.13 -2.42 21.89
CA LEU A 270 -12.07 -0.97 21.68
C LEU A 270 -13.29 -0.23 22.23
N LEU A 271 -14.48 -0.79 22.04
CA LEU A 271 -15.75 -0.13 22.35
C LEU A 271 -16.46 -0.74 23.58
N GLY A 272 -15.93 -1.82 24.16
CA GLY A 272 -16.61 -2.57 25.21
C GLY A 272 -17.80 -3.38 24.68
N THR A 273 -18.69 -3.82 25.58
CA THR A 273 -19.83 -4.69 25.23
C THR A 273 -21.17 -3.95 25.11
N GLY A 274 -21.30 -2.78 25.72
CA GLY A 274 -22.57 -2.02 25.78
C GLY A 274 -22.88 -1.11 24.58
N ILE A 275 -21.99 -1.05 23.58
CA ILE A 275 -22.15 -0.18 22.41
C ILE A 275 -22.98 -0.87 21.32
N SER A 276 -23.94 -0.12 20.77
CA SER A 276 -24.87 -0.59 19.73
C SER A 276 -24.15 -0.96 18.42
N ALA A 277 -24.75 -1.88 17.66
CA ALA A 277 -24.19 -2.32 16.39
C ALA A 277 -24.03 -1.15 15.39
N SER A 278 -24.99 -0.22 15.33
CA SER A 278 -24.90 0.98 14.49
C SER A 278 -23.69 1.86 14.82
N ALA A 279 -23.37 2.04 16.10
CA ALA A 279 -22.18 2.80 16.50
C ALA A 279 -20.88 2.05 16.13
N ARG A 280 -20.87 0.71 16.23
CA ARG A 280 -19.73 -0.11 15.76
C ARG A 280 -19.51 0.02 14.26
N VAL A 281 -20.57 0.14 13.45
CA VAL A 281 -20.46 0.37 12.01
C VAL A 281 -19.77 1.70 11.71
N VAL A 282 -20.10 2.77 12.44
CA VAL A 282 -19.43 4.07 12.25
C VAL A 282 -17.94 3.94 12.56
N THR A 283 -17.59 3.33 13.70
CA THR A 283 -16.18 3.07 14.04
C THR A 283 -15.49 2.19 13.00
N PHE A 284 -16.19 1.19 12.47
CA PHE A 284 -15.66 0.36 11.40
C PHE A 284 -15.34 1.18 10.14
N LYS A 285 -16.28 2.02 9.69
CA LYS A 285 -16.07 2.91 8.53
C LYS A 285 -14.88 3.84 8.74
N ASP A 286 -14.72 4.40 9.94
CA ASP A 286 -13.56 5.20 10.29
C ASP A 286 -12.27 4.36 10.22
N THR A 287 -12.28 3.14 10.73
CA THR A 287 -11.09 2.25 10.68
C THR A 287 -10.75 1.77 9.28
N VAL A 288 -11.68 1.83 8.33
CA VAL A 288 -11.44 1.48 6.93
C VAL A 288 -10.99 2.70 6.12
N ALA A 289 -11.65 3.85 6.30
CA ALA A 289 -11.59 4.96 5.35
C ALA A 289 -11.05 6.28 5.93
N ALA A 290 -10.91 6.43 7.24
CA ALA A 290 -10.35 7.66 7.80
C ALA A 290 -8.89 7.85 7.35
N GLU A 291 -8.45 9.10 7.15
CA GLU A 291 -7.12 9.42 6.61
C GLU A 291 -5.98 8.76 7.40
N TYR A 292 -6.13 8.65 8.73
CA TYR A 292 -5.14 8.00 9.58
C TYR A 292 -5.15 6.46 9.47
N ALA A 293 -6.31 5.87 9.15
CA ALA A 293 -6.55 4.43 9.21
C ALA A 293 -6.17 3.73 7.90
N THR A 294 -6.34 4.40 6.75
CA THR A 294 -6.01 3.82 5.43
C THR A 294 -4.54 3.43 5.28
N SER A 295 -3.62 4.11 5.97
CA SER A 295 -2.18 3.71 5.99
C SER A 295 -1.87 2.47 6.81
N ARG A 296 -2.76 2.08 7.73
CA ARG A 296 -2.45 1.15 8.83
C ARG A 296 -3.31 -0.09 8.82
N SER A 297 -4.31 -0.12 7.95
CA SER A 297 -5.16 -1.28 7.82
C SER A 297 -5.63 -1.49 6.40
N LEU A 298 -5.91 -2.74 6.11
CA LEU A 298 -6.52 -3.19 4.87
C LEU A 298 -7.67 -4.12 5.24
N TRP A 299 -8.83 -3.89 4.63
CA TRP A 299 -10.03 -4.66 4.89
C TRP A 299 -10.49 -5.33 3.60
N LEU A 300 -10.31 -6.65 3.54
CA LEU A 300 -10.70 -7.54 2.47
C LEU A 300 -12.14 -8.03 2.66
N THR A 301 -12.74 -8.54 1.58
CA THR A 301 -14.03 -9.25 1.63
C THR A 301 -13.85 -10.70 1.17
N ASP A 302 -14.75 -11.57 1.60
CA ASP A 302 -14.75 -13.01 1.29
C ASP A 302 -15.06 -13.36 -0.17
N GLU A 303 -15.64 -12.41 -0.92
CA GLU A 303 -15.98 -12.55 -2.34
C GLU A 303 -14.90 -12.10 -3.33
N GLU A 304 -13.92 -11.31 -2.87
CA GLU A 304 -12.88 -10.77 -3.73
C GLU A 304 -11.78 -11.81 -3.95
N ASP A 305 -11.26 -11.89 -5.18
CA ASP A 305 -10.09 -12.72 -5.49
C ASP A 305 -8.89 -12.15 -4.75
N ALA A 306 -8.60 -12.76 -3.60
CA ALA A 306 -7.43 -12.50 -2.81
C ALA A 306 -6.38 -13.60 -3.08
N PRO A 307 -5.08 -13.27 -3.14
CA PRO A 307 -4.47 -11.99 -2.76
C PRO A 307 -4.86 -10.84 -3.69
N LEU A 308 -4.95 -9.62 -3.13
CA LEU A 308 -5.25 -8.39 -3.88
C LEU A 308 -4.39 -8.35 -5.16
N GLN A 309 -5.05 -8.47 -6.32
CA GLN A 309 -4.38 -8.39 -7.62
C GLN A 309 -3.55 -7.11 -7.76
N ASP A 310 -3.97 -6.04 -7.09
CA ASP A 310 -3.39 -4.71 -7.12
C ASP A 310 -2.66 -4.33 -5.82
N ALA A 311 -2.11 -5.30 -5.09
CA ALA A 311 -1.41 -5.06 -3.83
C ALA A 311 -0.31 -3.98 -3.98
N ASP A 312 0.42 -3.99 -5.10
CA ASP A 312 1.51 -3.05 -5.36
C ASP A 312 1.02 -1.59 -5.43
N TRP A 313 -0.18 -1.37 -5.98
CA TRP A 313 -0.82 -0.05 -5.99
C TRP A 313 -1.23 0.39 -4.58
N TRP A 314 -1.75 -0.53 -3.77
CA TRP A 314 -2.17 -0.24 -2.41
C TRP A 314 -1.00 0.14 -1.50
N PHE A 315 0.10 -0.62 -1.57
CA PHE A 315 1.26 -0.43 -0.70
C PHE A 315 2.26 0.59 -1.24
N GLY A 316 2.25 0.87 -2.54
CA GLY A 316 3.18 1.79 -3.19
C GLY A 316 4.55 1.18 -3.48
N PHE A 317 4.70 -0.13 -3.35
CA PHE A 317 5.89 -0.91 -3.69
C PHE A 317 5.47 -2.30 -4.17
N ALA A 318 6.32 -2.96 -4.96
CA ALA A 318 6.08 -4.31 -5.44
C ALA A 318 6.14 -5.32 -4.28
N VAL A 319 5.02 -5.99 -4.01
CA VAL A 319 4.89 -7.02 -2.98
C VAL A 319 5.45 -8.33 -3.52
N PRO A 320 6.39 -8.99 -2.80
CA PRO A 320 6.96 -10.27 -3.23
C PRO A 320 5.88 -11.27 -3.65
N SER A 321 6.01 -11.90 -4.81
CA SER A 321 5.02 -12.89 -5.29
C SER A 321 5.09 -14.19 -4.48
N ASP A 322 6.30 -14.60 -4.12
CA ASP A 322 6.57 -15.87 -3.44
C ASP A 322 7.13 -15.60 -2.03
N VAL A 323 6.75 -16.46 -1.09
CA VAL A 323 7.36 -16.49 0.25
C VAL A 323 8.67 -17.25 0.12
N THR A 324 9.80 -16.55 0.23
CA THR A 324 11.12 -17.18 0.23
C THR A 324 11.35 -17.95 1.54
N ASP A 325 12.26 -18.93 1.51
CA ASP A 325 12.67 -19.71 2.68
C ASP A 325 13.12 -18.80 3.84
N ASP A 326 12.84 -19.20 5.09
CA ASP A 326 13.03 -18.44 6.34
C ASP A 326 14.52 -18.18 6.67
N GLY A 327 15.44 -18.38 5.73
CA GLY A 327 16.88 -18.29 5.92
C GLY A 327 17.43 -19.29 6.94
N LYS A 328 16.62 -20.27 7.35
CA LYS A 328 17.00 -21.33 8.28
C LYS A 328 17.61 -22.45 7.46
N SER A 329 18.91 -22.71 7.65
CA SER A 329 19.51 -23.91 7.12
C SER A 329 18.80 -25.13 7.73
N GLU A 330 18.01 -25.86 6.94
CA GLU A 330 17.50 -27.17 7.36
C GLU A 330 18.73 -28.07 7.57
N THR A 331 19.11 -28.29 8.83
CA THR A 331 20.15 -29.27 9.15
C THR A 331 19.70 -30.64 8.64
N PRO A 332 20.59 -31.44 8.03
CA PRO A 332 20.22 -32.78 7.62
C PRO A 332 19.87 -33.59 8.88
N VAL A 333 18.63 -34.09 8.98
CA VAL A 333 18.05 -35.03 9.98
C VAL A 333 17.30 -34.38 11.17
N PRO A 334 16.12 -34.91 11.64
CA PRO A 334 15.30 -36.06 11.19
C PRO A 334 13.90 -35.66 10.63
N GLY A 335 13.15 -36.65 10.14
CA GLY A 335 11.90 -36.52 9.38
C GLY A 335 10.77 -35.66 9.98
N PRO A 336 9.71 -35.38 9.19
CA PRO A 336 8.70 -34.35 9.46
C PRO A 336 8.02 -34.42 10.83
N GLU A 337 7.94 -35.60 11.43
CA GLU A 337 7.37 -35.82 12.78
C GLU A 337 8.21 -35.24 13.93
N ARG A 338 9.51 -35.03 13.73
CA ARG A 338 10.44 -34.50 14.77
C ARG A 338 10.80 -33.03 14.58
N ARG A 339 10.19 -32.36 13.59
CA ARG A 339 10.31 -30.91 13.42
C ARG A 339 9.62 -30.22 14.61
N PRO A 340 10.23 -29.23 15.27
CA PRO A 340 9.52 -28.39 16.23
C PRO A 340 8.31 -27.78 15.52
N LYS A 341 7.10 -28.17 15.93
CA LYS A 341 5.89 -27.52 15.40
C LYS A 341 5.97 -26.03 15.75
N PRO A 342 5.64 -25.11 14.82
CA PRO A 342 5.54 -23.70 15.14
C PRO A 342 4.70 -23.53 16.41
N ILE A 343 5.26 -22.83 17.40
CA ILE A 343 4.56 -22.61 18.67
C ILE A 343 3.40 -21.65 18.36
N HIS A 344 2.19 -22.19 18.41
CA HIS A 344 0.96 -21.42 18.27
C HIS A 344 0.85 -20.43 19.43
N ASP A 345 0.68 -19.14 19.14
CA ASP A 345 0.46 -18.13 20.17
C ASP A 345 -0.95 -18.34 20.76
N PRO A 346 -1.11 -18.61 22.07
CA PRO A 346 -2.45 -18.78 22.66
C PRO A 346 -3.37 -17.58 22.43
N ALA A 347 -2.82 -16.39 22.15
CA ALA A 347 -3.60 -15.19 21.81
C ALA A 347 -4.28 -15.27 20.43
N ASP A 348 -3.84 -16.18 19.56
CA ASP A 348 -4.35 -16.39 18.20
C ASP A 348 -5.58 -17.33 18.15
N GLY A 349 -6.05 -17.77 19.33
CA GLY A 349 -7.24 -18.61 19.47
C GLY A 349 -6.92 -20.11 19.51
N PRO A 350 -7.92 -21.00 19.43
CA PRO A 350 -7.70 -22.44 19.33
C PRO A 350 -7.01 -22.82 18.02
N ILE A 351 -6.18 -23.87 18.09
CA ILE A 351 -5.64 -24.53 16.90
C ILE A 351 -6.82 -25.26 16.21
N PRO A 352 -7.08 -25.03 14.92
CA PRO A 352 -8.13 -25.73 14.20
C PRO A 352 -7.91 -27.25 14.20
N ASN A 353 -8.99 -28.02 14.27
CA ASN A 353 -8.94 -29.46 14.06
C ASN A 353 -8.72 -29.75 12.56
N ASP A 354 -7.83 -30.69 12.23
CA ASP A 354 -7.46 -31.02 10.85
C ASP A 354 -8.67 -31.48 10.01
N ASP A 355 -9.57 -32.26 10.62
CA ASP A 355 -10.80 -32.74 9.94
C ASP A 355 -11.79 -31.60 9.65
N GLU A 356 -11.89 -30.63 10.58
CA GLU A 356 -12.77 -29.48 10.42
C GLU A 356 -12.22 -28.52 9.36
N LEU A 357 -10.90 -28.27 9.43
CA LEU A 357 -10.17 -27.43 8.49
C LEU A 357 -10.27 -27.95 7.04
N ALA A 358 -10.32 -29.27 6.85
CA ALA A 358 -10.50 -29.87 5.52
C ALA A 358 -11.90 -29.60 4.92
N ARG A 359 -12.92 -29.34 5.74
CA ARG A 359 -14.30 -29.03 5.31
C ARG A 359 -14.56 -27.55 5.08
N GLU A 360 -13.86 -26.65 5.79
CA GLU A 360 -14.04 -25.20 5.68
C GLU A 360 -14.02 -24.69 4.22
N PRO A 361 -13.09 -25.12 3.32
CA PRO A 361 -13.07 -24.68 1.94
C PRO A 361 -14.35 -25.00 1.17
N GLY A 362 -14.97 -26.16 1.43
CA GLY A 362 -16.24 -26.54 0.81
C GLY A 362 -17.39 -25.62 1.23
N LEU A 363 -17.43 -25.21 2.50
CA LEU A 363 -18.43 -24.27 3.01
C LEU A 363 -18.26 -22.87 2.42
N VAL A 364 -17.01 -22.38 2.32
CA VAL A 364 -16.71 -21.09 1.69
C VAL A 364 -17.08 -21.11 0.20
N ALA A 365 -16.75 -22.19 -0.52
CA ALA A 365 -17.11 -22.34 -1.92
C ALA A 365 -18.64 -22.32 -2.12
N LYS A 366 -19.38 -23.08 -1.31
CA LYS A 366 -20.85 -23.08 -1.32
C LYS A 366 -21.43 -21.69 -1.04
N ALA A 367 -20.89 -20.99 -0.04
CA ALA A 367 -21.32 -19.63 0.28
C ALA A 367 -21.15 -18.68 -0.91
N ARG A 368 -20.04 -18.77 -1.63
CA ARG A 368 -19.76 -18.00 -2.85
C ARG A 368 -20.70 -18.34 -3.99
N GLU A 369 -21.05 -19.61 -4.16
CA GLU A 369 -22.02 -20.06 -5.17
C GLU A 369 -23.42 -19.50 -4.87
N VAL A 370 -23.89 -19.64 -3.62
CA VAL A 370 -25.15 -19.05 -3.15
C VAL A 370 -25.16 -17.53 -3.29
N GLY A 371 -24.02 -16.87 -3.02
CA GLY A 371 -23.84 -15.43 -3.24
C GLY A 371 -24.11 -15.00 -4.68
N LYS A 372 -23.78 -15.84 -5.67
CA LYS A 372 -23.97 -15.58 -7.11
C LYS A 372 -25.28 -16.12 -7.67
N SER A 373 -25.97 -16.96 -6.92
CA SER A 373 -27.19 -17.63 -7.37
C SER A 373 -28.38 -16.69 -7.51
N LYS A 374 -29.28 -17.07 -8.43
CA LYS A 374 -30.56 -16.42 -8.71
C LYS A 374 -31.76 -17.28 -8.27
N LEU A 375 -31.52 -18.44 -7.65
CA LEU A 375 -32.59 -19.30 -7.15
C LEU A 375 -33.32 -18.58 -6.01
N GLU A 376 -34.64 -18.51 -6.10
CA GLU A 376 -35.48 -17.74 -5.16
C GLU A 376 -35.28 -18.17 -3.70
N SER A 377 -35.14 -19.48 -3.45
CA SER A 377 -34.87 -20.03 -2.12
C SER A 377 -33.54 -19.54 -1.54
N GLU A 378 -32.49 -19.49 -2.35
CA GLU A 378 -31.15 -19.07 -1.94
C GLU A 378 -31.06 -17.57 -1.75
N VAL A 379 -31.68 -16.80 -2.66
CA VAL A 379 -31.83 -15.34 -2.51
C VAL A 379 -32.56 -15.00 -1.21
N ARG A 380 -33.66 -15.70 -0.91
CA ARG A 380 -34.44 -15.48 0.31
C ARG A 380 -33.64 -15.73 1.59
N VAL A 381 -32.80 -16.77 1.62
CA VAL A 381 -31.95 -17.06 2.78
C VAL A 381 -30.84 -15.99 2.90
N ARG A 382 -30.24 -15.56 1.79
CA ARG A 382 -29.23 -14.49 1.78
C ARG A 382 -29.82 -13.17 2.30
N GLU A 383 -30.97 -12.75 1.79
CA GLU A 383 -31.67 -11.54 2.24
C GLU A 383 -32.08 -11.63 3.71
N ALA A 384 -32.47 -12.81 4.19
CA ALA A 384 -32.76 -13.01 5.61
C ALA A 384 -31.49 -12.87 6.48
N ALA A 385 -30.34 -13.40 6.03
CA ALA A 385 -29.07 -13.24 6.72
C ALA A 385 -28.65 -11.77 6.77
N GLU A 386 -28.82 -11.03 5.67
CA GLU A 386 -28.52 -9.60 5.60
C GLU A 386 -29.45 -8.77 6.49
N ALA A 387 -30.76 -9.01 6.43
CA ALA A 387 -31.74 -8.29 7.24
C ALA A 387 -31.61 -8.61 8.75
N TRP A 388 -31.13 -9.79 9.12
CA TRP A 388 -30.86 -10.15 10.51
C TRP A 388 -29.59 -9.48 11.05
N ASN A 389 -28.61 -9.20 10.18
CA ASN A 389 -27.30 -8.65 10.53
C ASN A 389 -27.04 -7.32 9.80
N LEU A 390 -27.91 -6.33 10.04
CA LEU A 390 -27.86 -5.05 9.34
C LEU A 390 -26.51 -4.35 9.45
N ALA A 391 -25.85 -4.45 10.61
CA ALA A 391 -24.58 -3.80 10.85
C ALA A 391 -23.44 -4.53 10.14
N ASP A 392 -23.38 -5.87 10.25
CA ASP A 392 -22.36 -6.66 9.55
C ASP A 392 -22.53 -6.56 8.03
N THR A 393 -23.78 -6.55 7.52
CA THR A 393 -24.06 -6.29 6.10
C THR A 393 -23.57 -4.92 5.66
N GLU A 394 -23.81 -3.87 6.44
CA GLU A 394 -23.34 -2.53 6.10
C GLU A 394 -21.80 -2.45 6.12
N ALA A 395 -21.13 -3.10 7.08
CA ALA A 395 -19.68 -3.19 7.11
C ALA A 395 -19.12 -3.93 5.89
N TRP A 396 -19.72 -5.07 5.53
CA TRP A 396 -19.34 -5.84 4.35
C TRP A 396 -19.53 -5.04 3.06
N ARG A 397 -20.70 -4.41 2.86
CA ARG A 397 -20.98 -3.55 1.69
C ARG A 397 -20.02 -2.37 1.62
N PHE A 398 -19.72 -1.75 2.76
CA PHE A 398 -18.79 -0.62 2.82
C PHE A 398 -17.36 -1.03 2.44
N ALA A 399 -16.84 -2.12 3.01
CA ALA A 399 -15.51 -2.63 2.68
C ALA A 399 -15.39 -2.97 1.19
N ARG A 400 -16.39 -3.67 0.65
CA ARG A 400 -16.48 -3.99 -0.78
C ARG A 400 -16.48 -2.73 -1.65
N ALA A 401 -17.33 -1.76 -1.33
CA ALA A 401 -17.42 -0.50 -2.07
C ALA A 401 -16.12 0.31 -2.00
N PHE A 402 -15.44 0.30 -0.84
CA PHE A 402 -14.18 1.00 -0.65
C PHE A 402 -13.05 0.39 -1.50
N LEU A 403 -12.93 -0.95 -1.53
CA LEU A 403 -11.98 -1.64 -2.40
C LEU A 403 -12.29 -1.41 -3.88
N ALA A 404 -13.56 -1.52 -4.28
CA ALA A 404 -13.98 -1.28 -5.65
C ALA A 404 -13.68 0.17 -6.09
N ARG A 405 -13.90 1.14 -5.20
CA ARG A 405 -13.55 2.55 -5.45
C ARG A 405 -12.05 2.71 -5.70
N SER A 406 -11.18 2.10 -4.89
CA SER A 406 -9.73 2.18 -5.07
C SER A 406 -9.28 1.66 -6.45
N ARG A 407 -9.93 0.59 -6.96
CA ARG A 407 -9.68 0.09 -8.32
C ARG A 407 -10.15 1.06 -9.40
N VAL A 408 -11.34 1.64 -9.25
CA VAL A 408 -11.86 2.64 -10.21
C VAL A 408 -10.99 3.89 -10.22
N GLU A 409 -10.53 4.36 -9.06
CA GLU A 409 -9.61 5.49 -8.94
C GLU A 409 -8.29 5.21 -9.67
N ARG A 410 -7.73 4.01 -9.50
CA ARG A 410 -6.55 3.57 -10.24
C ARG A 410 -6.78 3.56 -11.75
N GLN A 411 -7.85 2.91 -12.22
CA GLN A 411 -8.16 2.81 -13.65
C GLN A 411 -8.38 4.19 -14.29
N GLN A 412 -9.04 5.10 -13.57
CA GLN A 412 -9.23 6.46 -14.01
C GLN A 412 -7.90 7.22 -14.08
N TRP A 413 -7.02 7.05 -13.08
CA TRP A 413 -5.68 7.63 -13.09
C TRP A 413 -4.84 7.11 -14.27
N GLU A 414 -4.80 5.79 -14.50
CA GLU A 414 -4.10 5.19 -15.65
C GLU A 414 -4.64 5.72 -16.99
N LYS A 415 -5.95 5.92 -17.11
CA LYS A 415 -6.57 6.50 -18.30
C LYS A 415 -6.16 7.96 -18.51
N GLU A 416 -6.02 8.74 -17.44
CA GLU A 416 -5.57 10.13 -17.52
C GLU A 416 -4.09 10.21 -17.88
N GLU A 417 -3.25 9.37 -17.27
CA GLU A 417 -1.82 9.30 -17.49
C GLU A 417 -1.46 8.83 -18.91
N SER A 418 -2.23 7.91 -19.50
CA SER A 418 -1.99 7.38 -20.85
C SER A 418 -1.90 8.46 -21.94
N LYS A 419 -2.45 9.66 -21.67
CA LYS A 419 -2.43 10.82 -22.56
C LYS A 419 -1.05 11.48 -22.64
N TYR A 420 -0.21 11.30 -21.63
CA TYR A 420 1.14 11.87 -21.59
C TYR A 420 2.18 10.90 -22.17
N ALA A 421 3.28 11.46 -22.68
CA ALA A 421 4.38 10.66 -23.21
C ALA A 421 5.08 9.91 -22.06
N GLY A 422 5.08 8.58 -22.11
CA GLY A 422 5.62 7.73 -21.03
C GLY A 422 4.73 7.66 -19.78
N GLY A 423 3.47 8.11 -19.86
CA GLY A 423 2.52 7.99 -18.76
C GLY A 423 2.03 6.56 -18.57
N ALA A 424 1.66 6.23 -17.32
CA ALA A 424 1.11 4.92 -16.96
C ALA A 424 -0.16 4.60 -17.77
N GLY A 425 -0.39 3.31 -18.07
CA GLY A 425 -1.55 2.86 -18.86
C GLY A 425 -1.35 2.86 -20.38
N ARG A 426 -0.17 3.25 -20.87
CA ARG A 426 0.20 3.21 -22.31
C ARG A 426 0.92 1.91 -22.72
N ASP A 427 1.39 1.13 -21.74
CA ASP A 427 2.07 -0.16 -21.97
C ASP A 427 1.06 -1.29 -22.15
N THR A 428 0.60 -1.48 -23.38
CA THR A 428 -0.32 -2.57 -23.76
C THR A 428 0.41 -3.84 -24.23
N SER A 429 1.67 -4.06 -23.81
CA SER A 429 2.41 -5.30 -24.12
C SER A 429 2.64 -6.13 -22.86
N ASP A 430 1.96 -7.27 -22.80
CA ASP A 430 2.07 -8.39 -21.85
C ASP A 430 1.31 -8.26 -20.51
N GLU A 431 0.04 -8.65 -20.54
CA GLU A 431 -0.88 -8.88 -19.40
C GLU A 431 -0.41 -9.92 -18.35
N GLN A 432 0.83 -10.43 -18.42
CA GLN A 432 1.31 -11.51 -17.52
C GLN A 432 2.51 -11.14 -16.62
N GLN A 433 2.98 -9.89 -16.59
CA GLN A 433 4.07 -9.45 -15.71
C GLN A 433 3.72 -8.19 -14.89
N SER A 434 2.57 -8.19 -14.21
CA SER A 434 1.99 -6.96 -13.62
C SER A 434 2.68 -6.40 -12.36
N GLY A 435 3.72 -7.04 -11.78
CA GLY A 435 4.45 -6.47 -10.63
C GLY A 435 5.84 -5.91 -10.95
N ARG A 436 6.55 -6.51 -11.93
CA ARG A 436 7.94 -6.10 -12.28
C ARG A 436 8.02 -5.07 -13.40
N ALA A 437 6.97 -4.93 -14.21
CA ALA A 437 7.01 -4.15 -15.44
C ALA A 437 6.70 -2.64 -15.28
N ARG A 438 6.16 -2.20 -14.13
CA ARG A 438 5.75 -0.79 -13.89
C ARG A 438 6.91 0.22 -13.98
N TRP A 439 8.14 -0.25 -14.00
CA TRP A 439 9.37 0.54 -14.03
C TRP A 439 10.20 0.30 -15.30
N LYS A 440 9.56 0.00 -16.43
CA LYS A 440 10.24 0.00 -17.72
C LYS A 440 10.23 1.42 -18.27
N ASP A 441 11.35 2.12 -18.13
CA ASP A 441 11.67 3.21 -19.04
C ASP A 441 11.80 2.59 -20.45
N SER A 442 10.91 2.97 -21.36
CA SER A 442 11.07 2.63 -22.77
C SER A 442 12.36 3.28 -23.28
N GLU A 443 13.28 2.47 -23.80
CA GLU A 443 14.40 2.95 -24.60
C GLU A 443 13.89 3.76 -25.80
N ARG A 444 13.92 5.09 -25.69
CA ARG A 444 14.07 6.02 -26.83
C ARG A 444 14.88 7.25 -26.43
#